data_AF-A0A7K1A0B1-F1
#
_entry.id   AF-A0A7K1A0B1-F1
#
_cell.length_a   1.000
_cell.length_b   1.000
_cell.length_c   1.000
_cell.angle_alpha   90.00
_cell.angle_beta   90.00
_cell.angle_gamma   90.00
#
_symmetry.space_group_name_H-M   'P 1'
#
loop_
_entity.id
_entity.type
_entity.pdbx_description
1 polymer ?
#
loop_
_entity_poly.entity_id
_entity_poly.type
_entity_poly.pdbx_seq_one_letter_code
_entity_poly.pdbx_strand_id
1 'polypeptide(L)'
;MGGTRDALYVDGARIPWEQVEAAAWERDSSELRVSEVGSWGRERPEHRIVVDEPGRLLELVRERVTATVVLQRHVPIEGRLGVRVIARRAPSGARELSWLFEYDDGVDPDDPDVRAAAMAALYGAQGEVGEV
;
A
#
# COMPACT_ATOMS: atom_id res chain seq x y z
N MET A 1 -17.61 6.25 -10.67
CA MET A 1 -16.27 5.87 -10.16
C MET A 1 -15.22 6.27 -11.18
N GLY A 2 -13.99 6.54 -10.77
CA GLY A 2 -12.93 6.98 -11.67
C GLY A 2 -11.67 7.42 -10.94
N GLY A 3 -10.54 7.53 -11.66
CA GLY A 3 -9.27 7.99 -11.10
C GLY A 3 -8.89 9.38 -11.60
N THR A 4 -8.22 10.15 -10.76
CA THR A 4 -7.63 11.45 -11.11
C THR A 4 -6.12 11.39 -10.96
N ARG A 5 -5.45 12.55 -11.07
CA ARG A 5 -4.03 12.64 -10.75
C ARG A 5 -3.71 12.26 -9.30
N ASP A 6 -4.58 12.62 -8.36
CA ASP A 6 -4.26 12.64 -6.93
C ASP A 6 -4.99 11.56 -6.13
N ALA A 7 -6.13 11.06 -6.63
CA ALA A 7 -6.93 10.08 -5.92
C ALA A 7 -7.76 9.20 -6.85
N LEU A 8 -8.09 8.01 -6.34
CA LEU A 8 -9.15 7.14 -6.82
C LEU A 8 -10.49 7.55 -6.16
N TYR A 9 -11.57 7.51 -6.92
CA TYR A 9 -12.93 7.80 -6.44
C TYR A 9 -13.83 6.57 -6.63
N VAL A 10 -14.30 6.04 -5.51
CA VAL A 10 -15.04 4.77 -5.40
C VAL A 10 -16.22 4.95 -4.46
N ASP A 11 -17.43 4.62 -4.89
CA ASP A 11 -18.64 4.67 -4.03
C ASP A 11 -18.80 5.95 -3.17
N GLY A 12 -18.38 7.09 -3.73
CA GLY A 12 -18.41 8.39 -3.04
C GLY A 12 -17.22 8.65 -2.10
N ALA A 13 -16.38 7.65 -1.84
CA ALA A 13 -15.11 7.79 -1.15
C ALA A 13 -14.02 8.33 -2.09
N ARG A 14 -13.15 9.18 -1.53
CA ARG A 14 -11.93 9.67 -2.18
C ARG A 14 -10.73 9.03 -1.49
N ILE A 15 -10.03 8.18 -2.22
CA ILE A 15 -8.85 7.44 -1.72
C ILE A 15 -7.61 8.04 -2.39
N PRO A 16 -6.75 8.77 -1.65
CA PRO A 16 -5.47 9.23 -2.19
C PRO A 16 -4.64 8.06 -2.71
N TRP A 17 -3.91 8.24 -3.81
CA TRP A 17 -3.17 7.12 -4.41
C TRP A 17 -2.12 6.53 -3.48
N GLU A 18 -1.47 7.37 -2.66
CA GLU A 18 -0.51 6.93 -1.65
C GLU A 18 -1.15 6.08 -0.54
N GLN A 19 -2.47 6.18 -0.38
CA GLN A 19 -3.27 5.41 0.57
C GLN A 19 -3.79 4.08 -0.01
N VAL A 20 -3.55 3.77 -1.29
CA VAL A 20 -3.99 2.49 -1.90
C VAL A 20 -2.92 1.42 -1.71
N GLU A 21 -3.00 0.59 -0.67
CA GLU A 21 -2.05 -0.51 -0.37
C GLU A 21 -1.94 -1.47 -1.56
N ALA A 22 -3.07 -2.04 -1.96
CA ALA A 22 -3.15 -3.03 -3.02
C ALA A 22 -4.42 -2.82 -3.87
N ALA A 23 -4.35 -3.26 -5.12
CA ALA A 23 -5.50 -3.34 -6.01
C ALA A 23 -5.48 -4.69 -6.73
N ALA A 24 -6.57 -5.46 -6.60
CA ALA A 24 -6.72 -6.78 -7.18
C ALA A 24 -7.96 -6.83 -8.09
N TRP A 25 -7.81 -7.43 -9.27
CA TRP A 25 -8.90 -7.58 -10.23
C TRP A 25 -9.39 -9.03 -10.28
N GLU A 26 -10.66 -9.22 -9.93
CA GLU A 26 -11.39 -10.47 -10.03
C GLU A 26 -12.15 -10.53 -11.36
N ARG A 27 -11.63 -11.34 -12.29
CA ARG A 27 -12.17 -11.43 -13.66
C ARG A 27 -13.60 -11.97 -13.72
N ASP A 28 -13.93 -12.94 -12.88
CA ASP A 28 -15.22 -13.66 -12.98
C ASP A 28 -16.39 -12.80 -12.48
N SER A 29 -16.18 -12.02 -11.42
CA SER A 29 -17.16 -11.08 -10.87
C SER A 29 -17.07 -9.68 -11.49
N SER A 30 -16.09 -9.43 -12.37
CA SER A 30 -15.74 -8.09 -12.85
C SER A 30 -15.53 -7.08 -11.71
N GLU A 31 -14.88 -7.53 -10.64
CA GLU A 31 -14.71 -6.76 -9.41
C GLU A 31 -13.26 -6.30 -9.22
N LEU A 32 -13.05 -5.00 -9.07
CA LEU A 32 -11.80 -4.43 -8.58
C LEU A 32 -11.90 -4.28 -7.06
N ARG A 33 -11.01 -4.96 -6.36
CA ARG A 33 -10.81 -4.82 -4.92
C ARG A 33 -9.67 -3.85 -4.67
N VAL A 34 -9.90 -2.84 -3.84
CA VAL A 34 -8.91 -1.84 -3.45
C VAL A 34 -8.77 -1.86 -1.94
N SER A 35 -7.58 -2.16 -1.46
CA SER A 35 -7.25 -2.12 -0.03
C SER A 35 -6.55 -0.82 0.29
N GLU A 36 -7.02 -0.10 1.31
CA GLU A 36 -6.32 1.07 1.83
C GLU A 36 -5.23 0.68 2.81
N VAL A 37 -4.28 1.59 3.02
CA VAL A 37 -3.29 1.46 4.08
C VAL A 37 -3.99 1.31 5.43
N GLY A 38 -3.72 0.20 6.09
CA GLY A 38 -4.18 -0.03 7.45
C GLY A 38 -3.40 0.78 8.48
N SER A 39 -4.06 1.07 9.60
CA SER A 39 -3.35 1.34 10.84
C SER A 39 -3.10 0.03 11.57
N TRP A 40 -1.94 -0.09 12.20
CA TRP A 40 -1.59 -1.23 13.03
C TRP A 40 -2.71 -1.61 14.01
N GLY A 41 -3.07 -2.90 14.04
CA GLY A 41 -4.11 -3.43 14.94
C GLY A 41 -5.54 -3.01 14.59
N ARG A 42 -5.76 -2.43 13.39
CA ARG A 42 -7.11 -2.14 12.87
C ARG A 42 -7.37 -2.91 11.58
N GLU A 43 -8.64 -3.26 11.39
CA GLU A 43 -9.10 -3.81 10.11
C GLU A 43 -8.81 -2.80 8.99
N ARG A 44 -8.21 -3.29 7.91
CA ARG A 44 -7.88 -2.47 6.75
C ARG A 44 -9.18 -2.13 5.99
N PRO A 45 -9.44 -0.86 5.63
CA PRO A 45 -10.55 -0.53 4.76
C PRO A 45 -10.36 -1.21 3.39
N GLU A 46 -11.38 -1.96 2.95
CA GLU A 46 -11.44 -2.61 1.65
C GLU A 46 -12.64 -2.08 0.86
N HIS A 47 -12.43 -1.75 -0.41
CA HIS A 47 -13.46 -1.30 -1.34
C HIS A 47 -13.60 -2.29 -2.47
N ARG A 48 -14.83 -2.63 -2.85
CA ARG A 48 -15.15 -3.59 -3.91
C ARG A 48 -16.00 -2.94 -4.97
N ILE A 49 -15.58 -3.11 -6.22
CA ILE A 49 -16.03 -2.25 -7.31
C ILE A 49 -16.35 -3.10 -8.52
N VAL A 50 -17.60 -3.13 -8.96
CA VAL A 50 -17.92 -3.68 -10.28
C VAL A 50 -17.46 -2.68 -11.36
N VAL A 51 -16.63 -3.14 -12.30
CA VAL A 51 -16.07 -2.30 -13.37
C VAL A 51 -16.52 -2.84 -14.72
N ASP A 52 -17.37 -2.07 -15.42
CA ASP A 52 -17.88 -2.42 -16.75
C ASP A 52 -16.79 -2.38 -17.83
N GLU A 53 -15.87 -1.40 -17.75
CA GLU A 53 -14.76 -1.20 -18.68
C GLU A 53 -13.40 -1.27 -17.96
N PRO A 54 -12.92 -2.47 -17.60
CA PRO A 54 -11.77 -2.63 -16.70
C PRO A 54 -10.46 -2.11 -17.29
N GLY A 55 -10.25 -2.19 -18.60
CA GLY A 55 -8.95 -1.95 -19.22
C GLY A 55 -8.28 -0.64 -18.80
N ARG A 56 -8.93 0.51 -19.05
CA ARG A 56 -8.33 1.83 -18.74
C ARG A 56 -8.24 2.10 -17.24
N LEU A 57 -9.21 1.63 -16.46
CA LEU A 57 -9.21 1.86 -15.02
C LEU A 57 -8.10 1.06 -14.33
N LEU A 58 -7.94 -0.22 -14.68
CA LEU A 58 -6.90 -1.08 -14.11
C LEU A 58 -5.51 -0.59 -14.48
N GLU A 59 -5.31 -0.14 -15.73
CA GLU A 59 -4.06 0.48 -16.17
C GLU A 59 -3.76 1.72 -15.34
N LEU A 60 -4.72 2.64 -15.21
CA LEU A 60 -4.58 3.85 -14.41
C LEU A 60 -4.27 3.53 -12.95
N VAL A 61 -4.99 2.60 -12.33
CA VAL A 61 -4.76 2.20 -10.93
C VAL A 61 -3.34 1.66 -10.77
N ARG A 62 -2.91 0.73 -11.63
CA ARG A 62 -1.56 0.17 -11.58
C ARG A 62 -0.49 1.25 -11.73
N GLU A 63 -0.61 2.11 -12.72
CA GLU A 63 0.34 3.19 -12.96
C GLU A 63 0.43 4.13 -11.76
N ARG A 64 -0.72 4.56 -11.22
CA ARG A 64 -0.79 5.54 -10.15
C ARG A 64 -0.29 4.99 -8.82
N VAL A 65 -0.68 3.77 -8.47
CA VAL A 65 -0.20 3.10 -7.25
C VAL A 65 1.31 2.90 -7.33
N THR A 66 1.83 2.40 -8.47
CA THR A 66 3.27 2.21 -8.67
C THR A 66 4.04 3.52 -8.55
N ALA A 67 3.52 4.61 -9.13
CA ALA A 67 4.15 5.93 -9.08
C ALA A 67 4.23 6.53 -7.67
N THR A 68 3.47 6.01 -6.71
CA THR A 68 3.54 6.49 -5.32
C THR A 68 4.68 5.86 -4.54
N VAL A 69 5.20 4.69 -4.95
CA VAL A 69 6.22 3.96 -4.19
C VAL A 69 7.59 4.62 -4.37
N VAL A 70 8.17 5.09 -3.26
CA VAL A 70 9.51 5.68 -3.21
C VAL A 70 10.55 4.62 -2.82
N LEU A 71 10.21 3.78 -1.85
CA LEU A 71 11.07 2.71 -1.35
C LEU A 71 10.22 1.53 -0.95
N GLN A 72 10.74 0.33 -1.17
CA GLN A 72 10.17 -0.90 -0.66
C GLN A 72 11.31 -1.82 -0.21
N ARG A 73 11.29 -2.23 1.05
CA ARG A 73 12.32 -3.06 1.66
C ARG A 73 11.72 -4.23 2.39
N HIS A 74 12.06 -5.45 2.00
CA HIS A 74 11.73 -6.66 2.77
C HIS A 74 12.85 -6.99 3.75
N VAL A 75 12.49 -7.31 4.99
CA VAL A 75 13.41 -7.74 6.05
C VAL A 75 12.91 -9.07 6.59
N PRO A 76 13.68 -10.16 6.48
CA PRO A 76 13.31 -11.45 7.04
C PRO A 76 13.37 -11.41 8.56
N ILE A 77 12.43 -12.08 9.22
CA ILE A 77 12.33 -12.20 10.68
C ILE A 77 12.57 -13.65 11.08
N GLU A 78 11.79 -14.58 10.51
CA GLU A 78 11.93 -16.02 10.72
C GLU A 78 12.07 -16.76 9.38
N GLY A 79 13.25 -17.34 9.16
CA GLY A 79 13.57 -18.02 7.90
C GLY A 79 13.48 -17.07 6.71
N ARG A 80 12.45 -17.23 5.87
CA ARG A 80 12.20 -16.37 4.70
C ARG A 80 11.02 -15.42 4.88
N LEU A 81 10.21 -15.61 5.92
CA LEU A 81 9.05 -14.78 6.20
C LEU A 81 9.52 -13.52 6.92
N GLY A 82 8.86 -12.40 6.65
CA GLY A 82 9.24 -11.15 7.28
C GLY A 82 8.27 -10.01 7.03
N VAL A 83 8.83 -8.81 7.12
CA VAL A 83 8.10 -7.56 7.00
C VAL A 83 8.62 -6.76 5.82
N ARG A 84 7.71 -6.20 5.02
CA ARG A 84 8.02 -5.16 4.03
C ARG A 84 7.74 -3.80 4.61
N VAL A 85 8.72 -2.92 4.59
CA VAL A 85 8.57 -1.49 4.85
C VAL A 85 8.45 -0.78 3.52
N ILE A 86 7.38 -0.03 3.35
CA ILE A 86 7.08 0.68 2.09
C ILE A 86 6.97 2.18 2.39
N ALA A 87 7.74 2.98 1.68
CA ALA A 87 7.65 4.43 1.68
C ALA A 87 6.86 4.88 0.45
N ARG A 88 5.86 5.74 0.65
CA ARG A 88 5.04 6.29 -0.43
C ARG A 88 4.96 7.80 -0.38
N ARG A 89 4.86 8.41 -1.55
CA ARG A 89 4.73 9.85 -1.73
C ARG A 89 3.46 10.19 -2.51
N ALA A 90 2.77 11.23 -2.03
CA ALA A 90 1.62 11.77 -2.74
C ALA A 90 2.01 12.28 -4.14
N PRO A 91 1.20 12.04 -5.18
CA PRO A 91 1.45 12.52 -6.56
C PRO A 91 1.50 14.04 -6.71
N SER A 92 0.96 14.77 -5.72
CA SER A 92 1.01 16.21 -5.61
C SER A 92 2.42 16.76 -5.33
N GLY A 93 3.38 15.87 -5.02
CA GLY A 93 4.77 16.26 -4.73
C GLY A 93 4.98 16.74 -3.30
N ALA A 94 4.06 16.42 -2.38
CA ALA A 94 4.28 16.64 -0.96
C ALA A 94 5.61 15.98 -0.53
N ARG A 95 6.37 16.67 0.32
CA ARG A 95 7.69 16.19 0.77
C ARG A 95 7.57 15.05 1.80
N GLU A 96 6.42 14.98 2.48
CA GLU A 96 6.14 13.95 3.49
C GLU A 96 5.92 12.58 2.84
N LEU A 97 6.52 11.56 3.46
CA LEU A 97 6.36 10.18 3.09
C LEU A 97 5.38 9.49 4.03
N SER A 98 4.46 8.74 3.47
CA SER A 98 3.65 7.76 4.20
C SER A 98 4.44 6.46 4.30
N TRP A 99 4.47 5.87 5.49
CA TRP A 99 5.19 4.62 5.77
C TRP A 99 4.20 3.52 6.12
N LEU A 100 4.40 2.35 5.53
CA LEU A 100 3.52 1.20 5.66
C LEU A 100 4.32 -0.06 5.99
N PHE A 101 3.67 -0.98 6.68
CA PHE A 101 4.18 -2.32 6.92
C PHE A 101 3.27 -3.37 6.30
N GLU A 102 3.85 -4.28 5.52
CA GLU A 102 3.18 -5.50 5.08
C GLU A 102 3.90 -6.71 5.69
N TYR A 103 3.14 -7.62 6.28
CA TYR A 103 3.67 -8.84 6.88
C TYR A 103 3.37 -10.00 5.94
N ASP A 104 4.36 -10.86 5.74
CA ASP A 104 4.12 -12.11 5.03
C ASP A 104 3.13 -12.98 5.82
N ASP A 105 2.39 -13.83 5.10
CA ASP A 105 1.40 -14.72 5.72
C ASP A 105 2.09 -15.65 6.75
N GLY A 106 1.48 -15.74 7.93
CA GLY A 106 2.03 -16.46 9.08
C GLY A 106 2.99 -15.66 9.98
N VAL A 107 3.32 -14.41 9.66
CA VAL A 107 4.05 -13.52 10.59
C VAL A 107 3.05 -12.82 11.50
N ASP A 108 3.17 -13.03 12.82
CA ASP A 108 2.31 -12.38 13.80
C ASP A 108 2.78 -10.93 14.02
N PRO A 109 1.99 -9.91 13.62
CA PRO A 109 2.33 -8.53 13.91
C PRO A 109 2.47 -8.27 15.42
N ASP A 110 1.64 -8.86 16.26
CA ASP A 110 1.61 -8.55 17.70
C ASP A 110 2.79 -9.15 18.49
N ASP A 111 3.60 -9.99 17.86
CA ASP A 111 4.83 -10.51 18.44
C ASP A 111 5.85 -9.37 18.69
N PRO A 112 6.40 -9.24 19.91
CA PRO A 112 7.35 -8.19 20.25
C PRO A 112 8.64 -8.22 19.41
N ASP A 113 9.12 -9.40 19.00
CA ASP A 113 10.32 -9.53 18.17
C ASP A 113 10.04 -9.08 16.73
N VAL A 114 8.85 -9.38 16.21
CA VAL A 114 8.38 -8.89 14.90
C VAL A 114 8.26 -7.37 14.90
N ARG A 115 7.69 -6.79 15.97
CA ARG A 115 7.60 -5.32 16.12
C ARG A 115 8.96 -4.65 16.18
N ALA A 116 9.89 -5.23 16.93
CA ALA A 116 11.26 -4.72 17.03
C ALA A 116 11.97 -4.74 15.66
N ALA A 117 11.85 -5.83 14.92
CA ALA A 117 12.41 -5.96 13.58
C ALA A 117 11.78 -4.94 12.59
N ALA A 118 10.46 -4.78 12.62
CA ALA A 118 9.75 -3.80 11.80
C ALA A 118 10.20 -2.36 12.09
N MET A 119 10.34 -1.99 13.36
CA MET A 119 10.85 -0.66 13.75
C MET A 119 12.30 -0.44 13.30
N ALA A 120 13.18 -1.43 13.46
CA ALA A 120 14.56 -1.32 12.99
C ALA A 120 14.63 -1.16 11.46
N ALA A 121 13.81 -1.91 10.72
CA ALA A 121 13.68 -1.79 9.28
C ALA A 121 13.18 -0.40 8.86
N LEU A 122 12.21 0.16 9.58
CA LEU A 122 11.70 1.52 9.35
C LEU A 122 12.80 2.57 9.54
N TYR A 123 13.55 2.52 10.65
CA TYR A 123 14.62 3.48 10.88
C TYR A 123 15.72 3.42 9.81
N GLY A 124 16.11 2.22 9.39
CA GLY A 124 17.06 2.04 8.30
C GLY A 124 16.55 2.65 6.99
N ALA A 125 15.31 2.37 6.63
CA ALA A 125 14.68 2.89 5.43
C ALA A 125 14.51 4.43 5.46
N GLN A 126 14.17 4.99 6.62
CA GLN A 126 14.08 6.46 6.78
C GLN A 126 15.43 7.14 6.60
N GLY A 127 16.54 6.51 7.05
CA GLY A 127 17.89 7.01 6.82
C GLY A 127 18.23 7.08 5.33
N GLU A 128 17.91 6.03 4.57
CA GLU A 128 18.17 5.96 3.12
C GLU A 128 17.42 7.05 2.33
N VAL A 129 16.15 7.29 2.65
CA VAL A 129 15.35 8.31 1.94
C VAL A 129 15.58 9.72 2.49
N GLY A 130 16.10 9.87 3.70
CA GLY A 130 16.46 11.16 4.29
C GLY A 130 17.78 11.73 3.77
N GLU A 131 18.63 10.91 3.14
CA GLU A 131 19.94 11.29 2.61
C GLU A 131 19.91 11.85 1.17
N VAL A 132 18.72 12.05 0.58
CA VAL A 132 18.52 12.55 -0.80
C VAL A 132 17.93 13.95 -0.93
#